data_AF-A0A2N0QKU4-F1
#
_entry.id   AF-A0A2N0QKU4-F1
#
_cell.length_a   1.000
_cell.length_b   1.000
_cell.length_c   1.000
_cell.angle_alpha   90.00
_cell.angle_beta   90.00
_cell.angle_gamma   90.00
#
_symmetry.space_group_name_H-M   'P 1'
#
loop_
_entity.id
_entity.type
_entity.pdbx_description
1 polymer ?
#
loop_
_entity_poly.entity_id
_entity_poly.type
_entity_poly.pdbx_seq_one_letter_code
_entity_poly.pdbx_strand_id
1 'polypeptide(L)'
;MALEVQTQMTGSVWKIVVEVGQQVEEDQELIILESMKMEIPIVAPEDGVVKEILVKENDFVMDMEEVKSEQKSLEELTNELVEKKDKYRQMGGQKYIDAQHNANKLTARERIEMLLDDGSFKEMGILAHHQNMHPTMEGKFTPADGVIAGRGTVDGRPICIVAHDYT
;
A
#
# COMPACT_ATOMS: atom_id res chain seq x y z
N MET A 1 1.88 44.31 -6.12
CA MET A 1 2.57 43.10 -6.63
C MET A 1 1.48 42.13 -7.08
N ALA A 2 1.77 41.20 -8.00
CA ALA A 2 0.81 40.14 -8.32
C ALA A 2 1.16 38.94 -7.44
N LEU A 3 0.17 38.40 -6.74
CA LEU A 3 0.30 37.20 -5.91
C LEU A 3 -0.29 36.01 -6.69
N GLU A 4 0.47 34.92 -6.79
CA GLU A 4 -0.02 33.68 -7.37
C GLU A 4 -0.70 32.84 -6.28
N VAL A 5 -1.97 32.51 -6.48
CA VAL A 5 -2.70 31.56 -5.63
C VAL A 5 -2.57 30.17 -6.25
N GLN A 6 -1.95 29.24 -5.53
CA GLN A 6 -1.73 27.87 -5.96
C GLN A 6 -2.52 26.91 -5.06
N THR A 7 -2.93 25.77 -5.61
CA THR A 7 -3.53 24.69 -4.81
C THR A 7 -2.45 23.98 -3.99
N GLN A 8 -2.77 23.62 -2.75
CA GLN A 8 -1.94 22.78 -1.88
C GLN A 8 -2.37 21.30 -1.90
N MET A 9 -3.19 20.91 -2.89
CA MET A 9 -3.73 19.56 -3.01
C MET A 9 -4.09 19.22 -4.44
N THR A 10 -4.02 17.93 -4.75
CA THR A 10 -4.41 17.40 -6.06
C THR A 10 -5.92 17.20 -6.14
N GLY A 11 -6.53 17.63 -7.25
CA GLY A 11 -7.97 17.56 -7.46
C GLY A 11 -8.41 18.07 -8.83
N SER A 12 -9.70 17.97 -9.11
CA SER A 12 -10.31 18.57 -10.31
C SER A 12 -10.92 19.92 -9.96
N VAL A 13 -10.77 20.91 -10.84
CA VAL A 13 -11.44 22.21 -10.70
C VAL A 13 -12.94 21.99 -10.91
N TRP A 14 -13.71 21.96 -9.83
CA TRP A 14 -15.16 21.75 -9.88
C TRP A 14 -15.87 22.99 -10.39
N LYS A 15 -15.52 24.15 -9.82
CA LYS A 15 -16.18 25.41 -10.14
C LYS A 15 -15.24 26.59 -9.90
N ILE A 16 -15.29 27.55 -10.80
CA ILE A 16 -14.63 28.85 -10.61
C ILE A 16 -15.70 29.84 -10.17
N VAL A 17 -15.54 30.46 -9.00
CA VAL A 17 -16.57 31.32 -8.37
C VAL A 17 -16.28 32.82 -8.51
N VAL A 18 -15.22 33.18 -9.22
CA VAL A 18 -14.81 34.56 -9.49
C VAL A 18 -14.54 34.81 -10.97
N GLU A 19 -14.58 36.08 -11.36
CA GLU A 19 -14.27 36.55 -12.72
C GLU A 19 -13.01 37.41 -12.77
N VAL A 20 -12.33 37.44 -13.91
CA VAL A 20 -11.18 38.33 -14.13
C VAL A 20 -11.63 39.79 -14.01
N GLY A 21 -10.92 40.57 -13.18
CA GLY A 21 -11.24 41.95 -12.86
C GLY A 21 -12.13 42.13 -11.62
N GLN A 22 -12.60 41.04 -11.00
CA GLN A 22 -13.38 41.09 -9.78
C GLN A 22 -12.52 41.45 -8.57
N GLN A 23 -13.04 42.33 -7.71
CA GLN A 23 -12.45 42.64 -6.41
C GLN A 23 -12.83 41.55 -5.39
N VAL A 24 -11.86 41.07 -4.63
CA VAL A 24 -12.01 39.98 -3.65
C VAL A 24 -11.45 40.40 -2.29
N GLU A 25 -12.06 39.92 -1.21
CA GLU A 25 -11.60 40.10 0.17
C GLU A 25 -10.76 38.89 0.64
N GLU A 26 -9.91 39.07 1.64
CA GLU A 26 -9.24 37.94 2.34
C GLU A 26 -10.27 36.87 2.74
N ASP A 27 -9.88 35.59 2.61
CA ASP A 27 -10.70 34.39 2.81
C ASP A 27 -11.89 34.21 1.86
N GLN A 28 -12.08 35.09 0.87
CA GLN A 28 -13.12 34.91 -0.14
C GLN A 28 -12.80 33.74 -1.07
N GLU A 29 -13.77 32.85 -1.29
CA GLU A 29 -13.64 31.72 -2.21
C GLU A 29 -13.36 32.19 -3.65
N LEU A 30 -12.35 31.59 -4.27
CA LEU A 30 -11.92 31.83 -5.65
C LEU A 30 -12.28 30.64 -6.55
N ILE A 31 -11.94 29.43 -6.13
CA ILE A 31 -12.10 28.18 -6.88
C ILE A 31 -12.53 27.09 -5.92
N ILE A 32 -13.44 26.22 -6.34
CA ILE A 32 -13.80 24.99 -5.62
C ILE A 32 -13.13 23.82 -6.32
N LEU A 33 -12.33 23.06 -5.57
CA LEU A 33 -11.73 21.81 -6.03
C LEU A 33 -12.59 20.63 -5.57
N GLU A 34 -12.72 19.61 -6.41
CA GLU A 34 -13.18 18.29 -6.02
C GLU A 34 -11.97 17.37 -5.84
N SER A 35 -11.78 16.87 -4.62
CA SER A 35 -10.77 15.85 -4.31
C SER A 35 -11.32 14.83 -3.33
N MET A 36 -11.10 13.54 -3.61
CA MET A 36 -11.56 12.44 -2.75
C MET A 36 -13.06 12.51 -2.35
N LYS A 37 -13.93 12.96 -3.27
CA LYS A 37 -15.37 13.19 -3.05
C LYS A 37 -15.71 14.31 -2.07
N MET A 38 -14.76 15.20 -1.78
CA MET A 38 -14.96 16.40 -0.97
C MET A 38 -14.77 17.63 -1.85
N GLU A 39 -15.57 18.67 -1.57
CA GLU A 39 -15.43 20.00 -2.15
C GLU A 39 -14.54 20.84 -1.23
N ILE A 40 -13.48 21.41 -1.78
CA ILE A 40 -12.46 22.12 -1.02
C ILE A 40 -12.26 23.51 -1.65
N PRO A 41 -12.64 24.59 -0.95
CA PRO A 41 -12.48 25.94 -1.47
C PRO A 41 -11.03 26.38 -1.40
N ILE A 42 -10.57 26.99 -2.49
CA ILE A 42 -9.35 27.79 -2.56
C ILE A 42 -9.78 29.24 -2.37
N VAL A 43 -9.24 29.88 -1.34
CA VAL A 43 -9.62 31.23 -0.92
C VAL A 43 -8.55 32.26 -1.26
N ALA A 44 -8.93 33.54 -1.27
CA ALA A 44 -8.02 34.66 -1.43
C ALA A 44 -7.18 34.84 -0.15
N PRO A 45 -5.84 34.89 -0.25
CA PRO A 45 -4.98 35.08 0.92
C PRO A 45 -4.89 36.53 1.40
N GLU A 46 -5.33 37.50 0.60
CA GLU A 46 -5.39 38.93 0.94
C GLU A 46 -6.40 39.64 0.03
N ASP A 47 -6.83 40.84 0.43
CA ASP A 47 -7.68 41.72 -0.39
C ASP A 47 -7.00 42.05 -1.72
N GLY A 48 -7.75 41.97 -2.83
CA GLY A 48 -7.16 42.18 -4.15
C GLY A 48 -8.13 42.22 -5.31
N VAL A 49 -7.57 42.16 -6.51
CA VAL A 49 -8.33 42.08 -7.77
C VAL A 49 -7.81 40.89 -8.57
N VAL A 50 -8.72 40.03 -9.02
CA VAL A 50 -8.38 38.87 -9.85
C VAL A 50 -7.81 39.34 -11.18
N LYS A 51 -6.52 39.10 -11.41
CA LYS A 51 -5.84 39.57 -12.62
C LYS A 51 -5.99 38.61 -13.79
N GLU A 52 -5.91 37.31 -13.52
CA GLU A 52 -5.98 36.24 -14.50
C GLU A 52 -6.38 34.92 -13.81
N ILE A 53 -6.96 33.99 -14.57
CA ILE A 53 -7.31 32.65 -14.10
C ILE A 53 -6.66 31.66 -15.06
N LEU A 54 -5.75 30.83 -14.55
CA LEU A 54 -4.89 29.95 -15.37
C LEU A 54 -5.46 28.54 -15.57
N VAL A 55 -6.62 28.26 -14.99
CA VAL A 55 -7.30 26.96 -15.03
C VAL A 55 -8.72 27.11 -15.54
N LYS A 56 -9.30 26.02 -16.03
CA LYS A 56 -10.70 25.92 -16.44
C LYS A 56 -11.44 24.92 -15.56
N GLU A 57 -12.76 25.04 -15.51
CA GLU A 57 -13.60 24.00 -14.92
C GLU A 57 -13.33 22.65 -15.61
N ASN A 58 -13.23 21.60 -14.80
CA ASN A 58 -12.80 20.24 -15.13
C ASN A 58 -11.29 20.05 -15.40
N ASP A 59 -10.45 21.07 -15.27
CA ASP A 59 -9.00 20.86 -15.30
C ASP A 59 -8.56 20.07 -14.06
N PHE A 60 -7.64 19.12 -14.25
CA PHE A 60 -7.00 18.42 -13.16
C PHE A 60 -5.73 19.17 -12.74
N VAL A 61 -5.68 19.59 -11.47
CA VAL A 61 -4.54 20.29 -10.87
C VAL A 61 -3.83 19.36 -9.90
N MET A 62 -2.50 19.40 -9.90
CA MET A 62 -1.66 18.58 -9.03
C MET A 62 -0.90 19.47 -8.05
N ASP A 63 -0.74 18.99 -6.81
CA ASP A 63 0.16 19.62 -5.86
C ASP A 63 1.62 19.48 -6.32
N MET A 64 2.32 20.62 -6.40
CA MET A 64 3.72 20.70 -6.81
C MET A 64 4.67 20.00 -5.82
N GLU A 65 4.27 19.79 -4.55
CA GLU A 65 5.02 18.97 -3.60
C GLU A 65 4.82 17.47 -3.84
N GLU A 66 3.61 17.02 -4.20
CA GLU A 66 3.34 15.60 -4.53
C GLU A 66 4.14 15.12 -5.74
N VAL A 67 4.37 15.99 -6.73
CA VAL A 67 5.18 15.69 -7.93
C VAL A 67 6.64 15.34 -7.57
N LYS A 68 7.14 15.73 -6.38
CA LYS A 68 8.51 15.45 -5.93
C LYS A 68 8.68 14.14 -5.16
N SER A 69 7.59 13.42 -4.85
CA SER A 69 7.71 12.10 -4.23
C SER A 69 8.03 11.06 -5.31
N GLU A 70 9.20 10.41 -5.22
CA GLU A 70 9.54 9.23 -6.00
C GLU A 70 8.58 8.09 -5.64
N GLN A 71 7.36 8.11 -6.18
CA GLN A 71 6.42 7.00 -6.03
C GLN A 71 6.92 5.83 -6.88
N LYS A 72 7.30 4.74 -6.23
CA LYS A 72 7.55 3.46 -6.90
C LYS A 72 6.33 3.09 -7.74
N SER A 73 6.58 2.66 -8.95
CA SER A 73 5.54 2.16 -9.85
C SER A 73 4.84 0.94 -9.25
N LEU A 74 3.59 0.70 -9.68
CA LEU A 74 2.85 -0.50 -9.31
C LEU A 74 3.61 -1.78 -9.68
N GLU A 75 4.35 -1.75 -10.79
CA GLU A 75 5.17 -2.87 -11.25
C GLU A 75 6.32 -3.15 -10.28
N GLU A 76 7.06 -2.12 -9.86
CA GLU A 76 8.14 -2.25 -8.87
C GLU A 76 7.61 -2.78 -7.53
N LEU A 77 6.50 -2.23 -7.03
CA LEU A 77 5.88 -2.69 -5.78
C LEU A 77 5.39 -4.14 -5.88
N THR A 78 4.89 -4.54 -7.04
CA THR A 78 4.46 -5.92 -7.28
C THR A 78 5.65 -6.88 -7.24
N ASN A 79 6.75 -6.52 -7.88
CA ASN A 79 7.98 -7.32 -7.89
C ASN A 79 8.56 -7.44 -6.47
N GLU A 80 8.65 -6.34 -5.73
CA GLU A 80 9.10 -6.36 -4.33
C GLU A 80 8.23 -7.26 -3.45
N LEU A 81 6.91 -7.25 -3.65
CA LEU A 81 6.00 -8.12 -2.92
C LEU A 81 6.22 -9.60 -3.25
N VAL A 82 6.46 -9.93 -4.51
CA VAL A 82 6.75 -11.30 -4.96
C VAL A 82 8.07 -11.78 -4.33
N GLU A 83 9.14 -11.00 -4.46
CA GLU A 83 10.45 -11.33 -3.87
C GLU A 83 10.36 -11.51 -2.35
N LYS A 84 9.62 -10.62 -1.67
CA LYS A 84 9.41 -10.71 -0.23
C LYS A 84 8.67 -11.99 0.14
N LYS A 85 7.64 -12.39 -0.62
CA LYS A 85 6.92 -13.66 -0.41
C LYS A 85 7.83 -14.86 -0.64
N ASP A 86 8.65 -14.86 -1.68
CA ASP A 86 9.57 -15.96 -1.98
C ASP A 86 10.61 -16.14 -0.88
N LYS A 87 11.14 -15.04 -0.33
CA LYS A 87 12.00 -15.08 0.85
C LYS A 87 11.30 -15.71 2.06
N TYR A 88 10.05 -15.33 2.33
CA TYR A 88 9.30 -15.88 3.48
C TYR A 88 8.94 -17.36 3.29
N ARG A 89 8.74 -17.83 2.04
CA ARG A 89 8.50 -19.27 1.76
C ARG A 89 9.66 -20.17 2.16
N GLN A 90 10.88 -19.64 2.21
CA GLN A 90 12.06 -20.37 2.65
C GLN A 90 12.12 -20.60 4.17
N MET A 91 11.24 -19.94 4.94
CA MET A 91 11.12 -20.13 6.39
C MET A 91 12.46 -19.99 7.11
N GLY A 92 12.89 -20.97 7.92
CA GLY A 92 14.19 -20.95 8.61
C GLY A 92 15.42 -20.91 7.69
N GLY A 93 15.23 -21.17 6.38
CA GLY A 93 16.26 -21.13 5.34
C GLY A 93 16.87 -22.51 5.06
N GLN A 94 17.66 -22.57 3.98
CA GLN A 94 18.14 -23.83 3.39
C GLN A 94 18.85 -24.74 4.40
N LYS A 95 19.69 -24.17 5.27
CA LYS A 95 20.42 -24.91 6.31
C LYS A 95 19.50 -25.78 7.18
N TYR A 96 18.34 -25.26 7.55
CA TYR A 96 17.41 -25.95 8.45
C TYR A 96 16.45 -26.86 7.70
N ILE A 97 16.09 -26.50 6.45
CA ILE A 97 15.40 -27.40 5.51
C ILE A 97 16.23 -28.67 5.32
N ASP A 98 17.51 -28.52 4.99
CA ASP A 98 18.45 -29.64 4.82
C ASP A 98 18.54 -30.49 6.10
N ALA A 99 18.51 -29.86 7.28
CA ALA A 99 18.52 -30.57 8.56
C ALA A 99 17.25 -31.43 8.76
N GLN A 100 16.08 -30.95 8.33
CA GLN A 100 14.84 -31.74 8.35
C GLN A 100 14.95 -32.93 7.38
N HIS A 101 15.37 -32.68 6.13
CA HIS A 101 15.49 -33.73 5.11
C HIS A 101 16.52 -34.80 5.49
N ASN A 102 17.67 -34.41 6.04
CA ASN A 102 18.69 -35.32 6.56
C ASN A 102 18.18 -36.18 7.73
N ALA A 103 17.18 -35.69 8.46
CA ALA A 103 16.49 -36.44 9.50
C ALA A 103 15.30 -37.27 8.96
N ASN A 104 15.16 -37.43 7.64
CA ASN A 104 14.03 -38.07 6.95
C ASN A 104 12.68 -37.44 7.31
N LYS A 105 12.65 -36.12 7.54
CA LYS A 105 11.43 -35.36 7.81
C LYS A 105 11.17 -34.40 6.67
N LEU A 106 9.90 -34.30 6.28
CA LEU A 106 9.42 -33.20 5.42
C LEU A 106 9.34 -31.89 6.21
N THR A 107 9.49 -30.77 5.53
CA THR A 107 9.14 -29.43 6.02
C THR A 107 7.63 -29.29 6.21
N ALA A 108 7.20 -28.24 6.92
CA ALA A 108 5.77 -27.97 7.10
C ALA A 108 5.03 -27.81 5.75
N ARG A 109 5.66 -27.14 4.78
CA ARG A 109 5.08 -26.86 3.46
C ARG A 109 4.95 -28.10 2.59
N GLU A 110 5.99 -28.94 2.56
CA GLU A 110 5.95 -30.23 1.84
C GLU A 110 4.86 -31.16 2.39
N ARG A 111 4.62 -31.15 3.71
CA ARG A 111 3.52 -31.93 4.31
C ARG A 111 2.15 -31.41 3.89
N ILE A 112 1.98 -30.09 3.80
CA ILE A 112 0.75 -29.46 3.34
C ILE A 112 0.49 -29.82 1.87
N GLU A 113 1.52 -29.71 1.03
CA GLU A 113 1.45 -30.06 -0.40
C GLU A 113 1.13 -31.53 -0.62
N MET A 114 1.69 -32.44 0.19
CA MET A 114 1.38 -33.87 0.11
C MET A 114 -0.04 -34.22 0.57
N LEU A 115 -0.63 -33.44 1.49
CA LEU A 115 -1.95 -33.72 2.06
C LEU A 115 -3.09 -33.16 1.21
N LEU A 116 -2.92 -31.97 0.66
CA LEU A 116 -3.96 -31.24 -0.05
C LEU A 116 -3.99 -31.61 -1.54
N ASP A 117 -5.16 -31.47 -2.15
CA ASP A 117 -5.28 -31.61 -3.60
C ASP A 117 -4.42 -30.55 -4.31
N ASP A 118 -3.79 -30.93 -5.43
CA ASP A 118 -2.88 -30.07 -6.21
C ASP A 118 -3.49 -28.69 -6.51
N GLY A 119 -2.76 -27.63 -6.16
CA GLY A 119 -3.16 -26.25 -6.41
C GLY A 119 -4.32 -25.73 -5.55
N SER A 120 -4.87 -26.54 -4.65
CA SER A 120 -6.00 -26.14 -3.78
C SER A 120 -5.58 -25.22 -2.63
N PHE A 121 -4.31 -25.29 -2.20
CA PHE A 121 -3.85 -24.55 -1.03
C PHE A 121 -3.87 -23.03 -1.25
N LYS A 122 -4.53 -22.32 -0.34
CA LYS A 122 -4.55 -20.86 -0.23
C LYS A 122 -4.03 -20.47 1.15
N GLU A 123 -2.76 -20.10 1.18
CA GLU A 123 -2.06 -19.67 2.38
C GLU A 123 -2.54 -18.30 2.85
N MET A 124 -2.61 -18.13 4.16
CA MET A 124 -2.91 -16.89 4.85
C MET A 124 -1.73 -16.50 5.74
N GLY A 125 -1.45 -15.20 5.84
CA GLY A 125 -0.41 -14.72 6.75
C GLY A 125 1.03 -15.04 6.34
N ILE A 126 1.31 -15.30 5.06
CA ILE A 126 2.67 -15.60 4.56
C ILE A 126 3.73 -14.55 4.96
N LEU A 127 3.35 -13.28 5.10
CA LEU A 127 4.24 -12.20 5.53
C LEU A 127 4.12 -11.86 7.03
N ALA A 128 3.48 -12.72 7.82
CA ALA A 128 3.38 -12.53 9.26
C ALA A 128 4.76 -12.61 9.93
N HIS A 129 4.89 -11.89 11.03
CA HIS A 129 6.13 -11.71 11.75
C HIS A 129 5.85 -11.40 13.21
N HIS A 130 6.80 -11.73 14.10
CA HIS A 130 6.64 -11.45 15.52
C HIS A 130 6.45 -9.94 15.76
N GLN A 131 5.63 -9.60 16.75
CA GLN A 131 5.44 -8.20 17.21
C GLN A 131 6.11 -7.95 18.58
N ASN A 132 6.94 -8.89 19.05
CA ASN A 132 7.62 -8.78 20.33
C ASN A 132 8.62 -7.61 20.32
N MET A 133 8.50 -6.70 21.29
CA MET A 133 9.35 -5.51 21.49
C MET A 133 10.57 -5.77 22.39
N HIS A 134 10.77 -7.00 22.86
CA HIS A 134 11.92 -7.32 23.70
C HIS A 134 13.23 -7.20 22.90
N PRO A 135 14.32 -6.62 23.45
CA PRO A 135 15.57 -6.39 22.72
C PRO A 135 16.19 -7.64 22.08
N THR A 136 15.98 -8.82 22.67
CA THR A 136 16.48 -10.10 22.13
C THR A 136 15.73 -10.58 20.88
N MET A 137 14.59 -9.98 20.56
CA MET A 137 13.78 -10.30 19.39
C MET A 137 13.90 -9.24 18.30
N GLU A 138 14.38 -8.04 18.63
CA GLU A 138 14.52 -6.96 17.67
C GLU A 138 15.37 -7.37 16.45
N GLY A 139 14.83 -7.14 15.25
CA GLY A 139 15.48 -7.45 13.99
C GLY A 139 15.59 -8.94 13.63
N LYS A 140 15.07 -9.86 14.47
CA LYS A 140 15.08 -11.30 14.14
C LYS A 140 14.13 -11.59 13.00
N PHE A 141 14.58 -12.38 12.03
CA PHE A 141 13.73 -12.84 10.94
C PHE A 141 12.86 -14.03 11.39
N THR A 142 11.57 -13.80 11.68
CA THR A 142 10.57 -14.85 11.96
C THR A 142 9.51 -14.92 10.84
N PRO A 143 9.79 -15.61 9.73
CA PRO A 143 8.85 -15.74 8.63
C PRO A 143 7.61 -16.53 9.04
N ALA A 144 6.43 -16.01 8.67
CA ALA A 144 5.12 -16.54 9.04
C ALA A 144 4.93 -16.80 10.55
N ASP A 145 5.75 -16.15 11.39
CA ASP A 145 5.89 -16.44 12.83
C ASP A 145 6.03 -17.94 13.17
N GLY A 146 6.67 -18.70 12.27
CA GLY A 146 6.89 -20.15 12.43
C GLY A 146 5.65 -21.02 12.23
N VAL A 147 4.55 -20.48 11.69
CA VAL A 147 3.31 -21.24 11.46
C VAL A 147 2.75 -20.97 10.07
N ILE A 148 2.56 -22.04 9.30
CA ILE A 148 1.89 -21.98 8.00
C ILE A 148 0.41 -22.29 8.21
N ALA A 149 -0.47 -21.37 7.83
CA ALA A 149 -1.93 -21.53 7.97
C ALA A 149 -2.64 -21.23 6.64
N GLY A 150 -3.79 -21.87 6.43
CA GLY A 150 -4.60 -21.60 5.24
C GLY A 150 -5.78 -22.54 5.08
N ARG A 151 -6.32 -22.54 3.86
CA ARG A 151 -7.41 -23.42 3.44
C ARG A 151 -7.04 -24.19 2.18
N GLY A 152 -7.64 -25.34 1.97
CA GLY A 152 -7.46 -26.16 0.76
C GLY A 152 -8.56 -27.21 0.65
N THR A 153 -8.31 -28.23 -0.16
CA THR A 153 -9.22 -29.38 -0.30
C THR A 153 -8.47 -30.69 -0.12
N VAL A 154 -9.19 -31.72 0.36
CA VAL A 154 -8.74 -33.12 0.37
C VAL A 154 -9.88 -33.95 -0.20
N ASP A 155 -9.63 -34.67 -1.29
CA ASP A 155 -10.66 -35.38 -2.05
C ASP A 155 -11.83 -34.44 -2.43
N GLY A 156 -11.51 -33.19 -2.79
CA GLY A 156 -12.48 -32.15 -3.13
C GLY A 156 -13.25 -31.55 -1.94
N ARG A 157 -12.98 -31.98 -0.70
CA ARG A 157 -13.68 -31.49 0.50
C ARG A 157 -12.91 -30.32 1.13
N PRO A 158 -13.54 -29.16 1.39
CA PRO A 158 -12.84 -28.01 1.94
C PRO A 158 -12.41 -28.26 3.38
N ILE A 159 -11.15 -27.92 3.68
CA ILE A 159 -10.59 -27.96 5.03
C ILE A 159 -9.76 -26.70 5.34
N CYS A 160 -9.56 -26.43 6.62
CA CYS A 160 -8.55 -25.50 7.12
C CYS A 160 -7.36 -26.30 7.65
N ILE A 161 -6.15 -25.76 7.49
CA ILE A 161 -4.91 -26.40 7.92
C ILE A 161 -4.00 -25.41 8.62
N VAL A 162 -3.28 -25.91 9.62
CA VAL A 162 -2.23 -25.21 10.35
C VAL A 162 -1.06 -26.18 10.52
N ALA A 163 0.15 -25.76 10.20
CA ALA A 163 1.37 -26.53 10.39
C ALA A 163 2.46 -25.66 11.01
N HIS A 164 2.99 -26.10 12.15
CA HIS A 164 4.17 -25.47 12.76
C HIS A 164 5.42 -25.84 11.97
N ASP A 165 6.23 -24.83 11.67
CA ASP A 165 7.51 -25.02 11.03
C ASP A 165 8.63 -25.17 12.07
N TYR A 166 9.46 -26.18 11.86
CA TYR A 166 10.56 -26.56 12.74
C TYR A 166 11.93 -26.26 12.10
N THR A 167 11.95 -25.61 10.93
CA THR A 167 13.17 -25.07 10.35
C THR A 167 13.64 -23.84 11.11
#